data_AF-A0A5E3X5D6-F1
#
_entry.id   AF-A0A5E3X5D6-F1
#
_cell.length_a   1.000
_cell.length_b   1.000
_cell.length_c   1.000
_cell.angle_alpha   90.00
_cell.angle_beta   90.00
_cell.angle_gamma   90.00
#
_symmetry.space_group_name_H-M   'P 1'
#
loop_
_entity.id
_entity.type
_entity.pdbx_description
1 polymer ?
#
loop_
_entity_poly.entity_id
_entity_poly.type
_entity_poly.pdbx_seq_one_letter_code
_entity_poly.pdbx_strand_id
1 'polypeptide(L)'
;MLNLLAIGNTQIHAQAIAIMPPGMPRWILDLAEKPDEYLNEFRDGCSDDPYYMDQSFRERATHPPVGKCGELLRSSPSSFLYALVDLHTTRVRGGTNRELWQHVAALQIFLDSLDPAKGIEHPFNALVNTLIDLGLYSVLLVLLDDNDVFDEHPRYIAVVLFIIREITGIAVAKAKCHERPRAPVEEPPPVPIDSRIARLQSCLFKTAWSNRDVFDETHRNEAYVPGGSKATRQLMWRLCRHTQWSGILGTASFDEPGLLSLRRFILFLWATNPDIDESPNSDGLFCILAQTFTVNKPPEGVIGTATSFLRDELCPHYNPKYVVERISDTICSASTDDVIPGMMWRITWLVREMLIMPCFRVYLASSRVFETLCESINKYAEDHVDPLALWAVRRDGLKIIRNITHDVSFSEGAESFIRQGVVQFLARSVVNATMCNVLQNDPGWAILHDVLHQYTLIGGALRLRREKATGEKKQSLAKFFDNAIHDEWYPTLQALRPCPPTAARSGLLDAWKAFGDALGLDESEEKAAFERARRQFCSWAECEYHKQAAPMPTRQCAGCGQVRYCSKVCQQRDWKEGKHKVACKRLKGAPSAL
;
A
#
# COMPACT_ATOMS: atom_id res chain seq x y z
N MET A 1 -2.29 37.97 -14.06
CA MET A 1 -2.92 38.94 -13.13
C MET A 1 -1.96 39.33 -12.01
N LEU A 2 -1.37 38.37 -11.26
CA LEU A 2 -0.31 38.66 -10.27
C LEU A 2 0.89 39.43 -10.87
N ASN A 3 1.34 39.07 -12.08
CA ASN A 3 2.38 39.84 -12.79
C ASN A 3 1.95 41.27 -13.17
N LEU A 4 0.65 41.57 -13.27
CA LEU A 4 0.15 42.93 -13.49
C LEU A 4 0.06 43.72 -12.17
N LEU A 5 -0.26 43.04 -11.06
CA LEU A 5 -0.26 43.63 -9.72
C LEU A 5 1.17 43.96 -9.23
N ALA A 6 2.18 43.23 -9.68
CA ALA A 6 3.59 43.50 -9.35
C ALA A 6 4.16 44.80 -9.98
N ILE A 7 3.42 45.47 -10.89
CA ILE A 7 3.93 46.64 -11.65
C ILE A 7 3.83 47.95 -10.83
N GLY A 8 3.31 47.93 -9.58
CA GLY A 8 3.31 49.09 -8.68
C GLY A 8 2.47 50.29 -9.13
N ASN A 9 1.70 50.15 -10.21
CA ASN A 9 0.82 51.20 -10.73
C ASN A 9 -0.55 51.13 -10.05
N THR A 10 -0.82 52.10 -9.17
CA THR A 10 -2.06 52.20 -8.37
C THR A 10 -3.34 52.29 -9.21
N GLN A 11 -3.27 52.83 -10.43
CA GLN A 11 -4.42 52.95 -11.32
C GLN A 11 -4.77 51.61 -12.00
N ILE A 12 -3.76 50.82 -12.35
CA ILE A 12 -3.94 49.46 -12.89
C ILE A 12 -4.49 48.53 -11.79
N HIS A 13 -4.07 48.74 -10.54
CA HIS A 13 -4.59 48.01 -9.37
C HIS A 13 -6.08 48.22 -9.14
N ALA A 14 -6.55 49.48 -9.12
CA ALA A 14 -7.97 49.77 -8.93
C ALA A 14 -8.86 49.18 -10.05
N GLN A 15 -8.37 49.21 -11.30
CA GLN A 15 -9.06 48.59 -12.43
C GLN A 15 -9.04 47.07 -12.34
N ALA A 16 -7.92 46.47 -11.89
CA ALA A 16 -7.81 45.02 -11.68
C ALA A 16 -8.76 44.51 -10.59
N ILE A 17 -8.95 45.27 -9.50
CA ILE A 17 -9.92 44.96 -8.44
C ILE A 17 -11.36 45.05 -8.97
N ALA A 18 -11.67 46.07 -9.79
CA ALA A 18 -13.02 46.28 -10.33
C ALA A 18 -13.50 45.18 -11.30
N ILE A 19 -12.57 44.42 -11.90
CA ILE A 19 -12.88 43.32 -12.82
C ILE A 19 -12.83 41.94 -12.16
N MET A 20 -12.62 41.86 -10.84
CA MET A 20 -12.51 40.57 -10.17
C MET A 20 -13.86 39.83 -10.18
N PRO A 21 -13.86 38.53 -10.54
CA PRO A 21 -15.09 37.77 -10.59
C PRO A 21 -15.74 37.66 -9.20
N PRO A 22 -17.08 37.67 -9.11
CA PRO A 22 -17.77 37.45 -7.85
C PRO A 22 -17.39 36.08 -7.28
N GLY A 23 -17.10 36.04 -5.97
CA GLY A 23 -16.70 34.81 -5.26
C GLY A 23 -15.18 34.61 -5.11
N MET A 24 -14.37 35.62 -5.41
CA MET A 24 -12.93 35.60 -5.12
C MET A 24 -12.67 35.55 -3.59
N PRO A 25 -11.76 34.68 -3.11
CA PRO A 25 -11.35 34.67 -1.71
C PRO A 25 -10.84 36.04 -1.22
N ARG A 26 -11.20 36.42 0.01
CA ARG A 26 -10.88 37.73 0.58
C ARG A 26 -9.38 38.01 0.66
N TRP A 27 -8.57 37.00 0.91
CA TRP A 27 -7.11 37.10 1.02
C TRP A 27 -6.48 37.50 -0.32
N ILE A 28 -7.14 37.24 -1.44
CA ILE A 28 -6.70 37.69 -2.77
C ILE A 28 -6.99 39.18 -2.95
N LEU A 29 -8.11 39.66 -2.42
CA LEU A 29 -8.44 41.08 -2.40
C LEU A 29 -7.46 41.84 -1.52
N ASP A 30 -7.20 41.33 -0.31
CA ASP A 30 -6.22 41.90 0.60
C ASP A 30 -4.79 41.92 -0.01
N LEU A 31 -4.42 40.86 -0.75
CA LEU A 31 -3.19 40.77 -1.53
C LEU A 31 -3.08 41.85 -2.61
N ALA A 32 -4.17 42.12 -3.31
CA ALA A 32 -4.22 43.16 -4.32
C ALA A 32 -4.14 44.55 -3.69
N GLU A 33 -4.73 44.76 -2.52
CA GLU A 33 -4.65 46.05 -1.81
C GLU A 33 -3.22 46.36 -1.33
N LYS A 34 -2.43 45.36 -0.94
CA LYS A 34 -1.09 45.55 -0.32
C LYS A 34 -0.04 44.47 -0.72
N PRO A 35 0.42 44.44 -1.98
CA PRO A 35 1.31 43.39 -2.47
C PRO A 35 2.69 43.37 -1.80
N ASP A 36 3.27 44.53 -1.48
CA ASP A 36 4.63 44.64 -0.94
C ASP A 36 4.74 44.22 0.53
N GLU A 37 3.71 44.46 1.33
CA GLU A 37 3.66 43.99 2.73
C GLU A 37 3.60 42.45 2.76
N TYR A 38 2.82 41.87 1.86
CA TYR A 38 2.61 40.42 1.79
C TYR A 38 3.85 39.65 1.35
N LEU A 39 4.50 40.06 0.26
CA LEU A 39 5.66 39.34 -0.28
C LEU A 39 6.82 39.29 0.71
N ASN A 40 7.06 40.37 1.46
CA ASN A 40 8.15 40.42 2.45
C ASN A 40 7.85 39.51 3.66
N GLU A 41 6.60 39.48 4.13
CA GLU A 41 6.21 38.66 5.29
C GLU A 41 6.30 37.16 5.01
N PHE A 42 6.01 36.75 3.79
CA PHE A 42 6.13 35.35 3.40
C PHE A 42 7.56 34.96 3.06
N ARG A 43 8.33 35.84 2.42
CA ARG A 43 9.70 35.54 2.01
C ARG A 43 10.66 35.44 3.20
N ASP A 44 10.41 36.18 4.28
CA ASP A 44 11.30 36.20 5.45
C ASP A 44 10.99 35.10 6.48
N GLY A 45 9.80 34.49 6.44
CA GLY A 45 9.35 33.51 7.44
C GLY A 45 9.26 32.05 6.99
N CYS A 46 9.15 31.77 5.69
CA CYS A 46 8.99 30.40 5.19
C CYS A 46 9.43 30.31 3.70
N SER A 47 10.21 29.30 3.37
CA SER A 47 10.79 29.04 2.03
C SER A 47 9.75 29.13 0.91
N ASP A 48 10.11 29.79 -0.20
CA ASP A 48 9.28 29.90 -1.43
C ASP A 48 9.05 28.56 -2.13
N ASP A 49 9.78 27.52 -1.72
CA ASP A 49 9.64 26.18 -2.26
C ASP A 49 9.14 25.20 -1.19
N PRO A 50 7.87 24.75 -1.26
CA PRO A 50 7.35 23.72 -0.37
C PRO A 50 8.00 22.34 -0.56
N TYR A 51 8.71 22.10 -1.68
CA TYR A 51 9.48 20.88 -1.95
C TYR A 51 10.88 20.89 -1.31
N TYR A 52 11.54 22.06 -1.22
CA TYR A 52 12.91 22.18 -0.69
C TYR A 52 13.00 22.43 0.83
N MET A 53 11.98 22.03 1.59
CA MET A 53 11.93 22.17 3.05
C MET A 53 12.86 21.20 3.82
N ASP A 54 13.50 20.20 3.20
CA ASP A 54 14.18 19.14 3.98
C ASP A 54 15.67 19.40 4.32
N GLN A 55 16.41 20.21 3.54
CA GLN A 55 17.84 20.49 3.85
C GLN A 55 18.15 21.96 4.16
N SER A 56 17.73 22.90 3.30
CA SER A 56 18.08 24.33 3.51
C SER A 56 17.34 25.00 4.67
N PHE A 57 16.21 24.41 5.11
CA PHE A 57 15.44 24.91 6.24
C PHE A 57 16.01 24.42 7.58
N ARG A 58 16.47 23.16 7.65
CA ARG A 58 17.14 22.61 8.85
C ARG A 58 18.41 23.37 9.21
N GLU A 59 19.18 23.81 8.23
CA GLU A 59 20.37 24.64 8.46
C GLU A 59 20.00 26.02 9.04
N ARG A 60 18.85 26.58 8.64
CA ARG A 60 18.30 27.86 9.15
C ARG A 60 17.56 27.72 10.48
N ALA A 61 17.01 26.54 10.80
CA ALA A 61 16.32 26.23 12.06
C ALA A 61 17.24 26.20 13.29
N THR A 62 18.56 26.33 13.10
CA THR A 62 19.51 26.57 14.20
C THR A 62 19.40 27.96 14.81
N HIS A 63 18.68 28.89 14.15
CA HIS A 63 18.31 30.18 14.73
C HIS A 63 16.98 30.09 15.50
N PRO A 64 16.84 30.72 16.68
CA PRO A 64 15.57 30.77 17.39
C PRO A 64 14.47 31.38 16.47
N PRO A 65 13.19 30.93 16.54
CA PRO A 65 12.06 31.53 15.84
C PRO A 65 12.11 33.03 16.11
N VAL A 66 12.47 33.76 15.06
CA VAL A 66 12.79 35.18 15.17
C VAL A 66 11.47 35.92 15.23
N GLY A 67 11.10 36.40 16.42
CA GLY A 67 9.96 37.29 16.60
C GLY A 67 9.21 37.10 17.92
N LYS A 68 8.35 38.07 18.21
CA LYS A 68 7.56 38.15 19.45
C LYS A 68 6.71 36.90 19.71
N CYS A 69 6.17 36.26 18.67
CA CYS A 69 5.37 35.04 18.80
C CYS A 69 6.19 33.83 19.26
N GLY A 70 7.43 33.69 18.77
CA GLY A 70 8.34 32.61 19.17
C GLY A 70 8.85 32.79 20.60
N GLU A 71 9.09 34.03 21.02
CA GLU A 71 9.40 34.38 22.41
C GLU A 71 8.20 34.10 23.34
N LEU A 72 6.99 34.48 22.93
CA LEU A 72 5.77 34.22 23.69
C LEU A 72 5.52 32.71 23.85
N LEU A 73 5.66 31.92 22.77
CA LEU A 73 5.51 30.47 22.80
C LEU A 73 6.41 29.80 23.85
N ARG A 74 7.63 30.31 24.05
CA ARG A 74 8.59 29.74 25.02
C ARG A 74 8.43 30.29 26.43
N SER A 75 8.22 31.60 26.56
CA SER A 75 8.16 32.27 27.85
C SER A 75 6.80 32.08 28.53
N SER A 76 5.71 31.98 27.76
CA SER A 76 4.36 31.79 28.26
C SER A 76 3.50 30.95 27.30
N PRO A 77 3.70 29.62 27.27
CA PRO A 77 3.00 28.72 26.33
C PRO A 77 1.47 28.78 26.46
N SER A 78 0.94 28.99 27.67
CA SER A 78 -0.50 29.14 27.90
C SER A 78 -1.03 30.42 27.25
N SER A 79 -0.38 31.56 27.48
CA SER A 79 -0.76 32.85 26.87
C SER A 79 -0.68 32.79 25.35
N PHE A 80 0.31 32.09 24.80
CA PHE A 80 0.42 31.84 23.37
C PHE A 80 -0.81 31.07 22.83
N LEU A 81 -1.22 29.97 23.49
CA LEU A 81 -2.39 29.19 23.07
C LEU A 81 -3.69 29.99 23.18
N TYR A 82 -3.85 30.80 24.24
CA TYR A 82 -5.01 31.69 24.38
C TYR A 82 -5.06 32.75 23.27
N ALA A 83 -3.94 33.40 22.98
CA ALA A 83 -3.85 34.38 21.89
C ALA A 83 -4.17 33.73 20.53
N LEU A 84 -3.70 32.50 20.29
CA LEU A 84 -3.99 31.77 19.06
C LEU A 84 -5.50 31.50 18.88
N VAL A 85 -6.20 31.12 19.95
CA VAL A 85 -7.66 30.91 19.92
C VAL A 85 -8.41 32.23 19.71
N ASP A 86 -8.02 33.30 20.41
CA ASP A 86 -8.65 34.62 20.30
C ASP A 86 -8.49 35.20 18.89
N LEU A 87 -7.27 35.13 18.33
CA LEU A 87 -6.97 35.55 16.97
C LEU A 87 -7.72 34.73 15.92
N HIS A 88 -7.88 33.41 16.13
CA HIS A 88 -8.69 32.61 15.23
C HIS A 88 -10.18 32.99 15.31
N THR A 89 -10.71 33.16 16.51
CA THR A 89 -12.13 33.49 16.74
C THR A 89 -12.49 34.87 16.17
N THR A 90 -11.56 35.82 16.22
CA THR A 90 -11.75 37.20 15.74
C THR A 90 -11.28 37.44 14.30
N ARG A 91 -10.82 36.38 13.62
CA ARG A 91 -10.27 36.47 12.26
C ARG A 91 -11.31 36.94 11.23
N VAL A 92 -10.84 37.60 10.18
CA VAL A 92 -11.63 37.84 8.98
C VAL A 92 -11.56 36.56 8.13
N ARG A 93 -12.66 35.82 8.00
CA ARG A 93 -12.69 34.53 7.27
C ARG A 93 -12.15 34.68 5.85
N GLY A 94 -11.19 33.83 5.52
CA GLY A 94 -10.50 33.86 4.23
C GLY A 94 -9.72 35.14 3.98
N GLY A 95 -9.47 35.99 5.00
CA GLY A 95 -8.62 37.17 4.93
C GLY A 95 -7.16 36.85 5.24
N THR A 96 -6.31 37.88 5.25
CA THR A 96 -4.86 37.70 5.49
C THR A 96 -4.49 37.39 6.94
N ASN A 97 -5.28 37.84 7.93
CA ASN A 97 -5.15 37.46 9.34
C ASN A 97 -3.69 37.39 9.86
N ARG A 98 -2.89 38.42 9.59
CA ARG A 98 -1.43 38.42 9.76
C ARG A 98 -0.96 37.90 11.13
N GLU A 99 -1.53 38.41 12.21
CA GLU A 99 -1.13 38.02 13.56
C GLU A 99 -1.42 36.54 13.84
N LEU A 100 -2.56 36.02 13.38
CA LEU A 100 -2.90 34.60 13.47
C LEU A 100 -1.87 33.75 12.71
N TRP A 101 -1.51 34.16 11.50
CA TRP A 101 -0.53 33.45 10.67
C TRP A 101 0.85 33.43 11.31
N GLN A 102 1.28 34.54 11.94
CA GLN A 102 2.53 34.59 12.69
C GLN A 102 2.55 33.63 13.89
N HIS A 103 1.44 33.48 14.60
CA HIS A 103 1.32 32.50 15.70
C HIS A 103 1.42 31.07 15.17
N VAL A 104 0.64 30.73 14.14
CA VAL A 104 0.63 29.39 13.55
C VAL A 104 2.00 29.04 12.93
N ALA A 105 2.67 29.99 12.28
CA ALA A 105 4.03 29.82 11.77
C ALA A 105 5.06 29.65 12.90
N ALA A 106 4.98 30.41 13.99
CA ALA A 106 5.87 30.24 15.14
C ALA A 106 5.75 28.85 15.76
N LEU A 107 4.52 28.30 15.83
CA LEU A 107 4.29 26.93 16.29
C LEU A 107 4.86 25.90 15.31
N GLN A 108 4.70 26.10 13.99
CA GLN A 108 5.30 25.25 12.98
C GLN A 108 6.82 25.18 13.08
N ILE A 109 7.50 26.35 13.12
CA ILE A 109 8.96 26.44 13.22
C ILE A 109 9.44 25.74 14.48
N PHE A 110 8.71 25.92 15.59
CA PHE A 110 9.00 25.21 16.83
C PHE A 110 8.89 23.69 16.67
N LEU A 111 7.81 23.18 16.06
CA LEU A 111 7.62 21.75 15.85
C LEU A 111 8.61 21.15 14.84
N ASP A 112 8.98 21.89 13.80
CA ASP A 112 9.96 21.44 12.80
C ASP A 112 11.38 21.35 13.40
N SER A 113 11.67 22.13 14.44
CA SER A 113 12.93 22.03 15.19
C SER A 113 13.04 20.77 16.07
N LEU A 114 11.95 19.99 16.17
CA LEU A 114 11.96 18.74 16.92
C LEU A 114 12.65 17.66 16.11
N ASP A 115 13.62 16.99 16.73
CA ASP A 115 14.21 15.79 16.17
C ASP A 115 13.46 14.56 16.74
N PRO A 116 12.58 13.91 15.95
CA PRO A 116 11.86 12.73 16.41
C PRO A 116 12.80 11.56 16.74
N ALA A 117 14.03 11.54 16.23
CA ALA A 117 15.01 10.49 16.50
C ALA A 117 15.70 10.65 17.87
N LYS A 118 15.73 11.86 18.44
CA LYS A 118 16.36 12.13 19.75
C LYS A 118 15.54 11.64 20.96
N GLY A 119 14.38 11.03 20.73
CA GLY A 119 13.58 10.39 21.76
C GLY A 119 12.93 11.37 22.76
N ILE A 120 12.07 10.83 23.64
CA ILE A 120 11.21 11.60 24.56
C ILE A 120 12.02 12.49 25.53
N GLU A 121 13.29 12.16 25.79
CA GLU A 121 14.15 12.84 26.76
C GLU A 121 14.69 14.19 26.28
N HIS A 122 14.50 14.56 25.01
CA HIS A 122 14.95 15.85 24.50
C HIS A 122 14.16 17.01 25.15
N PRO A 123 14.81 18.09 25.65
CA PRO A 123 14.13 19.20 26.32
C PRO A 123 12.98 19.84 25.52
N PHE A 124 13.07 19.81 24.19
CA PHE A 124 12.01 20.33 23.33
C PHE A 124 10.75 19.45 23.34
N ASN A 125 10.87 18.14 23.56
CA ASN A 125 9.72 17.26 23.73
C ASN A 125 8.98 17.54 25.05
N ALA A 126 9.67 18.02 26.09
CA ALA A 126 9.04 18.47 27.32
C ALA A 126 8.12 19.68 27.07
N LEU A 127 8.56 20.66 26.28
CA LEU A 127 7.72 21.81 25.93
C LEU A 127 6.50 21.42 25.08
N VAL A 128 6.64 20.46 24.16
CA VAL A 128 5.47 19.92 23.43
C VAL A 128 4.48 19.25 24.38
N ASN A 129 4.96 18.49 25.36
CA ASN A 129 4.09 17.89 26.38
C ASN A 129 3.38 18.98 27.18
N THR A 130 4.11 20.02 27.60
CA THR A 130 3.52 21.18 28.25
C THR A 130 2.43 21.83 27.40
N LEU A 131 2.64 22.01 26.09
CA LEU A 131 1.60 22.54 25.19
C LEU A 131 0.38 21.62 25.11
N ILE A 132 0.59 20.30 25.03
CA ILE A 132 -0.49 19.29 25.03
C ILE A 132 -1.29 19.36 26.34
N ASP A 133 -0.60 19.43 27.48
CA ASP A 133 -1.20 19.52 28.81
C ASP A 133 -1.98 20.82 28.99
N LEU A 134 -1.49 21.92 28.40
CA LEU A 134 -2.15 23.22 28.35
C LEU A 134 -3.29 23.30 27.32
N GLY A 135 -3.60 22.22 26.60
CA GLY A 135 -4.77 22.14 25.73
C GLY A 135 -4.52 22.42 24.26
N LEU A 136 -3.29 22.21 23.74
CA LEU A 136 -2.99 22.36 22.30
C LEU A 136 -3.96 21.56 21.42
N TYR A 137 -4.39 20.36 21.81
CA TYR A 137 -5.42 19.61 21.07
C TYR A 137 -6.75 20.35 20.96
N SER A 138 -7.17 21.01 22.04
CA SER A 138 -8.40 21.81 22.05
C SER A 138 -8.28 23.01 21.12
N VAL A 139 -7.12 23.67 21.10
CA VAL A 139 -6.85 24.77 20.17
C VAL A 139 -6.94 24.29 18.72
N LEU A 140 -6.29 23.18 18.38
CA LEU A 140 -6.34 22.62 17.03
C LEU A 140 -7.73 22.16 16.62
N LEU A 141 -8.54 21.66 17.56
CA LEU A 141 -9.94 21.36 17.32
C LEU A 141 -10.73 22.63 16.99
N VAL A 142 -10.52 23.72 17.73
CA VAL A 142 -11.14 25.03 17.43
C VAL A 142 -10.76 25.50 16.01
N LEU A 143 -9.49 25.34 15.61
CA LEU A 143 -9.05 25.70 14.26
C LEU A 143 -9.76 24.91 13.14
N LEU A 144 -10.32 23.72 13.44
CA LEU A 144 -10.99 22.85 12.47
C LEU A 144 -12.53 22.93 12.53
N ASP A 145 -13.09 23.35 13.67
CA ASP A 145 -14.53 23.26 13.98
C ASP A 145 -15.39 24.15 13.06
N ASP A 146 -14.85 25.28 12.61
CA ASP A 146 -15.57 26.24 11.76
C ASP A 146 -15.84 25.73 10.33
N ASN A 147 -15.29 24.57 9.95
CA ASN A 147 -15.32 23.97 8.60
C ASN A 147 -14.78 24.85 7.46
N ASP A 148 -14.26 26.04 7.75
CA ASP A 148 -13.77 27.03 6.79
C ASP A 148 -12.24 27.12 6.77
N VAL A 149 -11.53 26.28 7.53
CA VAL A 149 -10.06 26.24 7.54
C VAL A 149 -9.50 26.06 6.12
N PHE A 150 -10.21 25.35 5.25
CA PHE A 150 -9.83 25.11 3.85
C PHE A 150 -10.25 26.24 2.89
N ASP A 151 -11.02 27.22 3.36
CA ASP A 151 -11.30 28.47 2.62
C ASP A 151 -10.19 29.53 2.81
N GLU A 152 -9.31 29.31 3.79
CA GLU A 152 -8.17 30.18 4.08
C GLU A 152 -7.07 30.07 3.00
N HIS A 153 -6.04 30.91 3.13
CA HIS A 153 -4.91 30.89 2.23
C HIS A 153 -4.21 29.50 2.21
N PRO A 154 -3.83 28.94 1.03
CA PRO A 154 -3.21 27.61 0.92
C PRO A 154 -2.02 27.37 1.86
N ARG A 155 -1.21 28.40 2.12
CA ARG A 155 -0.09 28.30 3.05
C ARG A 155 -0.55 28.15 4.50
N TYR A 156 -1.59 28.86 4.92
CA TYR A 156 -2.17 28.69 6.26
C TYR A 156 -2.69 27.26 6.46
N ILE A 157 -3.42 26.74 5.47
CA ILE A 157 -3.89 25.34 5.44
C ILE A 157 -2.69 24.39 5.61
N ALA A 158 -1.65 24.56 4.80
CA ALA A 158 -0.46 23.73 4.86
C ALA A 158 0.22 23.78 6.25
N VAL A 159 0.30 24.94 6.89
CA VAL A 159 0.89 25.05 8.23
C VAL A 159 0.04 24.33 9.28
N VAL A 160 -1.29 24.49 9.26
CA VAL A 160 -2.19 23.80 10.19
C VAL A 160 -2.07 22.28 10.02
N LEU A 161 -2.07 21.78 8.78
CA LEU A 161 -1.90 20.35 8.48
C LEU A 161 -0.53 19.83 8.95
N PHE A 162 0.53 20.63 8.77
CA PHE A 162 1.87 20.30 9.27
C PHE A 162 1.87 20.14 10.79
N ILE A 163 1.28 21.08 11.52
CA ILE A 163 1.22 21.04 12.99
C ILE A 163 0.49 19.78 13.46
N ILE A 164 -0.66 19.47 12.86
CA ILE A 164 -1.43 18.25 13.20
C ILE A 164 -0.61 17.00 12.87
N ARG A 165 0.11 16.97 11.74
CA ARG A 165 1.01 15.88 11.34
C ARG A 165 2.08 15.64 12.40
N GLU A 166 2.80 16.67 12.83
CA GLU A 166 3.90 16.54 13.79
C GLU A 166 3.41 16.05 15.15
N ILE A 167 2.31 16.61 15.64
CA ILE A 167 1.74 16.19 16.92
C ILE A 167 1.23 14.75 16.85
N THR A 168 0.63 14.35 15.73
CA THR A 168 0.26 12.95 15.47
C THR A 168 1.51 12.07 15.51
N GLY A 169 2.58 12.47 14.81
CA GLY A 169 3.85 11.76 14.76
C GLY A 169 4.44 11.53 16.15
N ILE A 170 4.43 12.56 17.00
CA ILE A 170 4.90 12.49 18.39
C ILE A 170 4.03 11.55 19.22
N ALA A 171 2.70 11.63 19.10
CA ALA A 171 1.78 10.75 19.81
C ALA A 171 2.01 9.26 19.43
N VAL A 172 2.18 8.98 18.14
CA VAL A 172 2.48 7.63 17.63
C VAL A 172 3.86 7.15 18.07
N ALA A 173 4.88 8.01 17.99
CA ALA A 173 6.24 7.67 18.41
C ALA A 173 6.29 7.27 19.89
N LYS A 174 5.62 8.05 20.76
CA LYS A 174 5.48 7.72 22.19
C LYS A 174 4.86 6.35 22.39
N ALA A 175 3.78 6.06 21.67
CA ALA A 175 3.10 4.79 21.83
C ALA A 175 3.95 3.60 21.33
N LYS A 176 4.68 3.75 20.22
CA LYS A 176 5.64 2.76 19.73
C LYS A 176 6.80 2.49 20.69
N CYS A 177 7.29 3.52 21.41
CA CYS A 177 8.34 3.31 22.41
C CYS A 177 7.93 2.34 23.53
N HIS A 178 6.62 2.21 23.78
CA HIS A 178 6.08 1.26 24.75
C HIS A 178 5.87 -0.16 24.17
N GLU A 179 5.83 -0.33 22.84
CA GLU A 179 5.67 -1.62 22.13
C GLU A 179 6.98 -2.42 21.97
N ARG A 180 8.09 -2.01 22.60
CA ARG A 180 9.38 -2.73 22.48
C ARG A 180 9.18 -4.24 22.72
N PRO A 181 9.79 -5.10 21.88
CA PRO A 181 9.52 -6.53 21.87
C PRO A 181 9.93 -7.13 23.22
N ARG A 182 8.95 -7.32 24.10
CA ARG A 182 9.07 -8.22 25.23
C ARG A 182 8.99 -9.65 24.70
N ALA A 183 9.55 -10.58 25.47
CA ALA A 183 9.52 -12.00 25.16
C ALA A 183 8.10 -12.45 24.72
N PRO A 184 7.98 -13.40 23.78
CA PRO A 184 6.77 -13.70 23.00
C PRO A 184 5.59 -14.33 23.77
N VAL A 185 5.43 -14.04 25.06
CA VAL A 185 4.53 -14.80 25.94
C VAL A 185 3.26 -14.03 26.32
N GLU A 186 3.21 -12.69 26.23
CA GLU A 186 2.00 -11.93 26.58
C GLU A 186 1.80 -10.74 25.64
N GLU A 187 0.61 -10.64 25.03
CA GLU A 187 0.20 -9.46 24.29
C GLU A 187 0.27 -8.25 25.25
N PRO A 188 1.09 -7.23 24.96
CA PRO A 188 1.21 -6.09 25.85
C PRO A 188 -0.15 -5.38 25.96
N PRO A 189 -0.52 -4.87 27.15
CA PRO A 189 -1.73 -4.10 27.29
C PRO A 189 -1.69 -2.91 26.32
N PRO A 190 -2.82 -2.59 25.65
CA PRO A 190 -2.86 -1.49 24.67
C PRO A 190 -2.40 -0.21 25.36
N VAL A 191 -1.40 0.44 24.77
CA VAL A 191 -0.89 1.72 25.28
C VAL A 191 -2.02 2.74 25.12
N PRO A 192 -2.51 3.35 26.22
CA PRO A 192 -3.61 4.29 26.12
C PRO A 192 -3.17 5.50 25.31
N ILE A 193 -3.82 5.67 24.17
CA ILE A 193 -3.67 6.86 23.34
C ILE A 193 -4.56 7.93 23.92
N ASP A 194 -4.05 9.15 23.93
CA ASP A 194 -4.87 10.32 24.23
C ASP A 194 -6.08 10.38 23.28
N SER A 195 -7.28 10.20 23.82
CA SER A 195 -8.52 10.22 23.03
C SER A 195 -8.72 11.53 22.27
N ARG A 196 -8.07 12.63 22.71
CA ARG A 196 -8.08 13.93 22.04
C ARG A 196 -7.37 13.90 20.70
N ILE A 197 -6.28 13.13 20.52
CA ILE A 197 -5.62 13.04 19.21
C ILE A 197 -6.51 12.29 18.20
N ALA A 198 -7.22 11.26 18.64
CA ALA A 198 -8.16 10.55 17.79
C ALA A 198 -9.35 11.42 17.37
N ARG A 199 -9.90 12.20 18.32
CA ARG A 199 -10.95 13.19 18.01
C ARG A 199 -10.45 14.25 17.04
N LEU A 200 -9.24 14.77 17.24
CA LEU A 200 -8.61 15.75 16.35
C LEU A 200 -8.48 15.20 14.92
N GLN A 201 -8.01 13.97 14.76
CA GLN A 201 -7.90 13.33 13.45
C GLN A 201 -9.27 13.08 12.80
N SER A 202 -10.24 12.55 13.55
CA SER A 202 -11.61 12.39 13.04
C SER A 202 -12.17 13.72 12.53
N CYS A 203 -12.02 14.80 13.30
CA CYS A 203 -12.44 16.15 12.91
C CYS A 203 -11.72 16.60 11.63
N LEU A 204 -10.39 16.49 11.59
CA LEU A 204 -9.59 16.84 10.41
C LEU A 204 -10.08 16.11 9.15
N PHE A 205 -10.26 14.80 9.19
CA PHE A 205 -10.67 14.05 8.00
C PHE A 205 -12.10 14.41 7.54
N LYS A 206 -13.02 14.70 8.48
CA LYS A 206 -14.36 15.21 8.14
C LYS A 206 -14.28 16.55 7.42
N THR A 207 -13.50 17.49 7.96
CA THR A 207 -13.34 18.83 7.39
C THR A 207 -12.59 18.78 6.06
N ALA A 208 -11.54 17.97 5.94
CA ALA A 208 -10.78 17.79 4.70
C ALA A 208 -11.61 17.13 3.60
N TRP A 209 -12.42 16.13 3.91
CA TRP A 209 -13.28 15.49 2.92
C TRP A 209 -14.41 16.41 2.41
N SER A 210 -14.97 17.23 3.32
CA SER A 210 -15.99 18.22 2.96
C SER A 210 -15.45 19.29 2.01
N ASN A 211 -14.16 19.59 2.10
CA ASN A 211 -13.42 20.56 1.28
C ASN A 211 -12.39 19.88 0.35
N ARG A 212 -12.73 18.68 -0.16
CA ARG A 212 -11.77 17.86 -0.93
C ARG A 212 -11.35 18.49 -2.26
N ASP A 213 -12.12 19.43 -2.78
CA ASP A 213 -11.82 20.19 -3.98
C ASP A 213 -10.56 21.05 -3.83
N VAL A 214 -10.21 21.50 -2.63
CA VAL A 214 -8.96 22.23 -2.34
C VAL A 214 -7.71 21.40 -2.63
N PHE A 215 -7.88 20.09 -2.76
CA PHE A 215 -6.82 19.15 -3.10
C PHE A 215 -6.77 18.82 -4.59
N ASP A 216 -7.66 19.35 -5.42
CA ASP A 216 -7.68 19.14 -6.86
C ASP A 216 -6.78 20.16 -7.57
N GLU A 217 -6.02 19.76 -8.59
CA GLU A 217 -5.18 20.69 -9.37
C GLU A 217 -6.00 21.66 -10.23
N THR A 218 -7.30 21.39 -10.37
CA THR A 218 -8.25 22.29 -11.02
C THR A 218 -8.86 23.31 -10.06
N HIS A 219 -8.53 23.25 -8.77
CA HIS A 219 -9.06 24.17 -7.77
C HIS A 219 -8.64 25.62 -8.04
N ARG A 220 -9.54 26.57 -7.72
CA ARG A 220 -9.32 28.01 -7.93
C ARG A 220 -8.03 28.54 -7.29
N ASN A 221 -7.57 27.95 -6.20
CA ASN A 221 -6.36 28.38 -5.51
C ASN A 221 -5.09 28.16 -6.34
N GLU A 222 -5.07 27.19 -7.26
CA GLU A 222 -3.92 26.92 -8.14
C GLU A 222 -3.59 28.10 -9.06
N ALA A 223 -4.59 28.92 -9.41
CA ALA A 223 -4.37 30.13 -10.19
C ALA A 223 -3.54 31.20 -9.45
N TYR A 224 -3.45 31.11 -8.12
CA TYR A 224 -2.82 32.10 -7.25
C TYR A 224 -1.61 31.55 -6.50
N VAL A 225 -1.66 30.28 -6.12
CA VAL A 225 -0.57 29.54 -5.46
C VAL A 225 -0.35 28.24 -6.24
N PRO A 226 0.37 28.28 -7.38
CA PRO A 226 0.66 27.10 -8.17
C PRO A 226 1.36 26.02 -7.35
N GLY A 227 0.87 24.78 -7.43
CA GLY A 227 1.35 23.64 -6.65
C GLY A 227 0.82 23.58 -5.20
N GLY A 228 -0.04 24.52 -4.78
CA GLY A 228 -0.59 24.56 -3.43
C GLY A 228 -1.42 23.32 -3.07
N SER A 229 -2.26 22.85 -4.00
CA SER A 229 -3.08 21.64 -3.85
C SER A 229 -2.19 20.40 -3.81
N LYS A 230 -1.14 20.34 -4.64
CA LYS A 230 -0.15 19.25 -4.62
C LYS A 230 0.59 19.19 -3.27
N ALA A 231 1.05 20.32 -2.74
CA ALA A 231 1.70 20.40 -1.43
C ALA A 231 0.74 19.99 -0.29
N THR A 232 -0.51 20.44 -0.35
CA THR A 232 -1.54 20.10 0.64
C THR A 232 -1.88 18.61 0.59
N ARG A 233 -2.00 18.01 -0.61
CA ARG A 233 -2.15 16.55 -0.80
C ARG A 233 -0.98 15.78 -0.19
N GLN A 234 0.25 16.22 -0.39
CA GLN A 234 1.44 15.58 0.20
C GLN A 234 1.41 15.60 1.73
N LEU A 235 1.01 16.72 2.34
CA LEU A 235 0.86 16.80 3.80
C LEU A 235 -0.19 15.83 4.31
N MET A 236 -1.36 15.77 3.64
CA MET A 236 -2.40 14.80 3.99
C MET A 236 -1.96 13.36 3.78
N TRP A 237 -1.21 13.07 2.71
CA TRP A 237 -0.62 11.75 2.48
C TRP A 237 0.28 11.33 3.64
N ARG A 238 1.18 12.22 4.10
CA ARG A 238 2.04 11.97 5.26
C ARG A 238 1.21 11.76 6.53
N LEU A 239 0.15 12.55 6.71
CA LEU A 239 -0.75 12.45 7.86
C LEU A 239 -1.52 11.12 7.87
N CYS A 240 -2.04 10.65 6.74
CA CYS A 240 -2.61 9.31 6.58
C CYS A 240 -1.61 8.23 6.98
N ARG A 241 -0.33 8.37 6.59
CA ARG A 241 0.74 7.45 6.99
C ARG A 241 1.00 7.47 8.48
N HIS A 242 0.93 8.60 9.17
CA HIS A 242 1.02 8.62 10.64
C HIS A 242 -0.23 8.02 11.31
N THR A 243 -1.37 8.07 10.64
CA THR A 243 -2.65 7.52 11.10
C THR A 243 -2.75 5.98 10.95
N GLN A 244 -1.78 5.34 10.29
CA GLN A 244 -1.73 3.88 10.06
C GLN A 244 -1.66 3.03 11.34
N TRP A 245 -1.55 3.65 12.52
CA TRP A 245 -1.44 2.93 13.77
C TRP A 245 -2.84 2.57 14.29
N SER A 246 -3.10 1.25 14.38
CA SER A 246 -4.39 0.67 14.79
C SER A 246 -4.90 1.22 16.10
N GLY A 247 -3.99 1.61 17.00
CA GLY A 247 -4.36 2.19 18.26
C GLY A 247 -5.21 3.46 18.09
N ILE A 248 -4.83 4.41 17.22
CA ILE A 248 -5.58 5.69 17.11
C ILE A 248 -6.97 5.42 16.55
N LEU A 249 -7.03 4.67 15.46
CA LEU A 249 -8.27 4.33 14.78
C LEU A 249 -9.20 3.50 15.67
N GLY A 250 -8.64 2.67 16.56
CA GLY A 250 -9.38 1.80 17.48
C GLY A 250 -9.91 2.51 18.73
N THR A 251 -9.58 3.78 18.93
CA THR A 251 -10.12 4.54 20.05
C THR A 251 -11.57 4.96 19.78
N ALA A 252 -12.43 4.91 20.80
CA ALA A 252 -13.84 5.33 20.68
C ALA A 252 -14.04 6.80 20.28
N SER A 253 -13.00 7.64 20.42
CA SER A 253 -13.03 9.05 20.02
C SER A 253 -12.76 9.28 18.54
N PHE A 254 -12.31 8.25 17.81
CA PHE A 254 -12.32 8.24 16.36
C PHE A 254 -13.71 7.78 15.89
N ASP A 255 -14.63 8.73 15.75
CA ASP A 255 -16.03 8.41 15.40
C ASP A 255 -16.17 7.79 13.99
N GLU A 256 -17.28 7.06 13.76
CA GLU A 256 -17.53 6.40 12.47
C GLU A 256 -17.61 7.39 11.29
N PRO A 257 -18.21 8.60 11.41
CA PRO A 257 -18.16 9.59 10.34
C PRO A 257 -16.74 10.02 9.98
N GLY A 258 -15.85 10.20 10.96
CA GLY A 258 -14.43 10.47 10.75
C GLY A 258 -13.73 9.31 10.05
N LEU A 259 -14.05 8.07 10.42
CA LEU A 259 -13.48 6.86 9.79
C LEU A 259 -13.93 6.72 8.34
N LEU A 260 -15.19 7.03 8.04
CA LEU A 260 -15.70 7.08 6.68
C LEU A 260 -14.98 8.16 5.86
N SER A 261 -14.86 9.38 6.38
CA SER A 261 -14.15 10.46 5.69
C SER A 261 -12.66 10.14 5.47
N LEU A 262 -11.99 9.51 6.44
CA LEU A 262 -10.63 9.00 6.28
C LEU A 262 -10.53 8.02 5.10
N ARG A 263 -11.41 7.02 5.04
CA ARG A 263 -11.41 6.01 3.96
C ARG A 263 -11.58 6.68 2.59
N ARG A 264 -12.54 7.59 2.47
CA ARG A 264 -12.81 8.35 1.24
C ARG A 264 -11.61 9.18 0.82
N PHE A 265 -10.99 9.85 1.79
CA PHE A 265 -9.83 10.70 1.55
C PHE A 265 -8.60 9.89 1.13
N ILE A 266 -8.33 8.74 1.77
CA ILE A 266 -7.25 7.84 1.36
C ILE A 266 -7.48 7.33 -0.07
N LEU A 267 -8.72 6.93 -0.39
CA LEU A 267 -9.08 6.46 -1.72
C LEU A 267 -8.87 7.56 -2.78
N PHE A 268 -9.31 8.79 -2.48
CA PHE A 268 -9.05 9.96 -3.31
C PHE A 268 -7.54 10.17 -3.52
N LEU A 269 -6.74 10.23 -2.44
CA LEU A 269 -5.30 10.40 -2.56
C LEU A 269 -4.61 9.27 -3.32
N TRP A 270 -5.09 8.02 -3.23
CA TRP A 270 -4.56 6.90 -3.99
C TRP A 270 -4.89 7.00 -5.49
N ALA A 271 -6.11 7.45 -5.81
CA ALA A 271 -6.61 7.57 -7.17
C ALA A 271 -6.15 8.83 -7.91
N THR A 272 -5.79 9.92 -7.22
CA THR A 272 -5.36 11.17 -7.86
C THR A 272 -3.84 11.36 -7.91
N ASN A 273 -3.06 10.33 -7.55
CA ASN A 273 -1.61 10.48 -7.31
C ASN A 273 -0.73 9.56 -8.18
N PRO A 274 -0.76 9.72 -9.52
CA PRO A 274 0.16 9.02 -10.41
C PRO A 274 1.57 9.65 -10.44
N ASP A 275 1.69 10.98 -10.27
CA ASP A 275 2.90 11.74 -10.65
C ASP A 275 3.75 12.27 -9.47
N ILE A 276 3.59 11.74 -8.26
CA ILE A 276 4.58 11.99 -7.20
C ILE A 276 5.68 10.94 -7.37
N ASP A 277 6.43 11.06 -8.47
CA ASP A 277 7.63 10.27 -8.80
C ASP A 277 8.70 10.33 -7.68
N GLU A 278 8.58 11.28 -6.76
CA GLU A 278 9.52 11.48 -5.66
C GLU A 278 9.10 10.81 -4.33
N SER A 279 7.93 10.15 -4.27
CA SER A 279 7.50 9.44 -3.06
C SER A 279 7.34 7.94 -3.34
N PRO A 280 8.37 7.12 -3.07
CA PRO A 280 8.40 5.68 -3.40
C PRO A 280 7.35 4.83 -2.66
N ASN A 281 6.35 5.43 -2.00
CA ASN A 281 5.43 4.74 -1.10
C ASN A 281 3.96 5.14 -1.28
N SER A 282 3.55 5.68 -2.43
CA SER A 282 2.13 6.04 -2.68
C SER A 282 1.17 4.88 -2.34
N ASP A 283 1.63 3.65 -2.50
CA ASP A 283 0.93 2.38 -2.29
C ASP A 283 0.76 1.98 -0.83
N GLY A 284 1.52 2.62 0.06
CA GLY A 284 1.28 2.58 1.50
C GLY A 284 -0.16 3.01 1.85
N LEU A 285 -0.73 3.96 1.10
CA LEU A 285 -2.12 4.39 1.28
C LEU A 285 -3.12 3.26 1.09
N PHE A 286 -2.92 2.42 0.08
CA PHE A 286 -3.81 1.30 -0.21
C PHE A 286 -3.84 0.31 0.96
N CYS A 287 -2.70 0.14 1.63
CA CYS A 287 -2.57 -0.73 2.81
C CYS A 287 -3.21 -0.13 4.05
N ILE A 288 -3.10 1.19 4.20
CA ILE A 288 -3.77 1.93 5.28
C ILE A 288 -5.27 1.84 5.07
N LEU A 289 -5.76 2.03 3.84
CA LEU A 289 -7.18 1.86 3.51
C LEU A 289 -7.67 0.46 3.92
N ALA A 290 -6.95 -0.59 3.53
CA ALA A 290 -7.28 -1.96 3.91
C ALA A 290 -7.36 -2.13 5.44
N GLN A 291 -6.38 -1.57 6.17
CA GLN A 291 -6.34 -1.63 7.63
C GLN A 291 -7.54 -0.92 8.29
N THR A 292 -8.01 0.21 7.75
CA THR A 292 -9.14 0.94 8.35
C THR A 292 -10.41 0.10 8.47
N PHE A 293 -10.56 -0.93 7.64
CA PHE A 293 -11.72 -1.82 7.68
C PHE A 293 -11.64 -2.85 8.82
N THR A 294 -10.43 -3.16 9.31
CA THR A 294 -10.21 -4.17 10.37
C THR A 294 -10.12 -3.58 11.78
N VAL A 295 -10.19 -2.25 11.92
CA VAL A 295 -9.95 -1.54 13.19
C VAL A 295 -10.97 -1.89 14.29
N ASN A 296 -12.25 -2.07 13.93
CA ASN A 296 -13.35 -2.20 14.91
C ASN A 296 -14.20 -3.46 14.72
N LYS A 297 -13.84 -4.34 13.78
CA LYS A 297 -14.65 -5.51 13.44
C LYS A 297 -13.77 -6.75 13.31
N PRO A 298 -14.24 -7.91 13.83
CA PRO A 298 -13.60 -9.18 13.51
C PRO A 298 -13.66 -9.39 11.98
N PRO A 299 -12.65 -10.03 11.36
CA PRO A 299 -12.52 -10.15 9.91
C PRO A 299 -13.78 -10.57 9.14
N GLU A 300 -14.64 -11.36 9.78
CA GLU A 300 -15.90 -11.89 9.23
C GLU A 300 -16.96 -10.81 8.95
N GLY A 301 -17.03 -9.74 9.77
CA GLY A 301 -17.96 -8.61 9.56
C GLY A 301 -17.42 -7.51 8.64
N VAL A 302 -16.15 -7.64 8.24
CA VAL A 302 -15.44 -6.60 7.47
C VAL A 302 -15.75 -6.68 5.98
N ILE A 303 -15.85 -7.89 5.43
CA ILE A 303 -15.94 -8.14 3.99
C ILE A 303 -17.09 -7.33 3.36
N GLY A 304 -18.32 -7.49 3.85
CA GLY A 304 -19.48 -6.78 3.30
C GLY A 304 -19.39 -5.25 3.42
N THR A 305 -18.77 -4.73 4.49
CA THR A 305 -18.60 -3.29 4.70
C THR A 305 -17.59 -2.70 3.72
N ALA A 306 -16.49 -3.41 3.45
CA ALA A 306 -15.47 -2.97 2.51
C ALA A 306 -16.00 -3.04 1.07
N THR A 307 -16.66 -4.13 0.68
CA THR A 307 -17.24 -4.25 -0.68
C THR A 307 -18.27 -3.16 -0.96
N SER A 308 -19.16 -2.84 0.01
CA SER A 308 -20.18 -1.80 -0.18
C SER A 308 -19.54 -0.42 -0.30
N PHE A 309 -18.62 -0.08 0.61
CA PHE A 309 -17.91 1.20 0.56
C PHE A 309 -17.17 1.39 -0.77
N LEU A 310 -16.36 0.41 -1.17
CA LEU A 310 -15.55 0.51 -2.39
C LEU A 310 -16.45 0.60 -3.63
N ARG A 311 -17.61 -0.06 -3.63
CA ARG A 311 -18.58 0.02 -4.74
C ARG A 311 -19.17 1.41 -4.86
N ASP A 312 -19.60 1.97 -3.72
CA ASP A 312 -20.28 3.26 -3.66
C ASP A 312 -19.31 4.42 -3.95
N GLU A 313 -18.03 4.27 -3.58
CA GLU A 313 -17.03 5.33 -3.76
C GLU A 313 -16.21 5.19 -5.05
N LEU A 314 -16.03 3.99 -5.61
CA LEU A 314 -15.24 3.81 -6.84
C LEU A 314 -16.10 3.86 -8.11
N CYS A 315 -17.12 3.01 -8.21
CA CYS A 315 -17.82 2.80 -9.48
C CYS A 315 -18.52 4.08 -10.01
N PRO A 316 -19.09 4.98 -9.18
CA PRO A 316 -19.70 6.23 -9.67
C PRO A 316 -18.71 7.35 -9.97
N HIS A 317 -17.52 7.33 -9.35
CA HIS A 317 -16.64 8.50 -9.30
C HIS A 317 -15.35 8.36 -10.11
N TYR A 318 -14.93 7.12 -10.43
CA TYR A 318 -13.67 6.87 -11.12
C TYR A 318 -13.89 6.00 -12.37
N ASN A 319 -13.07 6.23 -13.40
CA ASN A 319 -13.08 5.39 -14.58
C ASN A 319 -12.63 3.96 -14.19
N PRO A 320 -13.44 2.91 -14.38
CA PRO A 320 -13.08 1.59 -13.89
C PRO A 320 -11.83 1.00 -14.54
N LYS A 321 -11.53 1.35 -15.80
CA LYS A 321 -10.28 0.95 -16.47
C LYS A 321 -9.07 1.53 -15.74
N TYR A 322 -9.11 2.84 -15.47
CA TYR A 322 -8.05 3.54 -14.75
C TYR A 322 -7.82 2.94 -13.36
N VAL A 323 -8.88 2.62 -12.63
CA VAL A 323 -8.79 1.99 -11.30
C VAL A 323 -8.07 0.64 -11.37
N VAL A 324 -8.37 -0.20 -12.37
CA VAL A 324 -7.71 -1.50 -12.53
C VAL A 324 -6.23 -1.35 -12.92
N GLU A 325 -5.91 -0.42 -13.81
CA GLU A 325 -4.52 -0.08 -14.15
C GLU A 325 -3.75 0.40 -12.91
N ARG A 326 -4.35 1.28 -12.10
CA ARG A 326 -3.77 1.76 -10.85
C ARG A 326 -3.57 0.65 -9.82
N ILE A 327 -4.48 -0.33 -9.76
CA ILE A 327 -4.29 -1.53 -8.91
C ILE A 327 -3.03 -2.30 -9.35
N SER A 328 -2.82 -2.49 -10.66
CA SER A 328 -1.61 -3.16 -11.16
C SER A 328 -0.36 -2.41 -10.72
N ASP A 329 -0.33 -1.08 -10.84
CA ASP A 329 0.80 -0.27 -10.39
C ASP A 329 1.07 -0.45 -8.89
N THR A 330 0.01 -0.42 -8.08
CA THR A 330 0.09 -0.63 -6.63
C THR A 330 0.61 -2.01 -6.24
N ILE A 331 0.24 -3.05 -6.99
CA ILE A 331 0.74 -4.40 -6.77
C ILE A 331 2.22 -4.51 -7.18
N CYS A 332 2.62 -3.87 -8.28
CA CYS A 332 4.00 -3.85 -8.75
C CYS A 332 4.94 -3.17 -7.74
N SER A 333 4.59 -1.99 -7.27
CA SER A 333 5.43 -1.21 -6.35
C SER A 333 5.52 -1.82 -4.95
N ALA A 334 4.44 -2.44 -4.48
CA ALA A 334 4.42 -3.17 -3.20
C ALA A 334 5.26 -4.46 -3.21
N SER A 335 5.94 -4.75 -4.31
CA SER A 335 6.90 -5.85 -4.40
C SER A 335 8.35 -5.40 -4.12
N THR A 336 8.60 -4.11 -3.86
CA THR A 336 9.94 -3.54 -3.62
C THR A 336 10.37 -3.65 -2.14
N ASP A 337 11.67 -3.54 -1.85
CA ASP A 337 12.29 -3.93 -0.56
C ASP A 337 11.82 -3.15 0.70
N ASP A 338 11.01 -2.11 0.56
CA ASP A 338 10.54 -1.25 1.66
C ASP A 338 9.21 -1.72 2.31
N VAL A 339 8.75 -2.92 1.96
CA VAL A 339 7.42 -3.39 2.32
C VAL A 339 7.37 -3.87 3.77
N ILE A 340 6.54 -3.22 4.58
CA ILE A 340 6.29 -3.60 5.97
C ILE A 340 5.76 -5.05 6.00
N PRO A 341 6.29 -5.94 6.87
CA PRO A 341 5.79 -7.30 7.02
C PRO A 341 4.26 -7.32 7.16
N GLY A 342 3.61 -8.08 6.27
CA GLY A 342 2.15 -8.20 6.22
C GLY A 342 1.41 -7.15 5.37
N MET A 343 2.11 -6.24 4.71
CA MET A 343 1.47 -5.32 3.77
C MET A 343 0.83 -6.07 2.59
N MET A 344 1.51 -7.09 2.04
CA MET A 344 1.02 -7.85 0.88
C MET A 344 -0.32 -8.55 1.12
N TRP A 345 -0.56 -9.10 2.31
CA TRP A 345 -1.88 -9.72 2.60
C TRP A 345 -3.01 -8.70 2.63
N ARG A 346 -2.74 -7.47 3.07
CA ARG A 346 -3.74 -6.39 3.09
C ARG A 346 -4.04 -5.88 1.69
N ILE A 347 -3.00 -5.71 0.87
CA ILE A 347 -3.16 -5.33 -0.54
C ILE A 347 -3.99 -6.38 -1.25
N THR A 348 -3.58 -7.64 -1.20
CA THR A 348 -4.28 -8.73 -1.91
C THR A 348 -5.71 -8.93 -1.42
N TRP A 349 -5.98 -8.74 -0.13
CA TRP A 349 -7.33 -8.71 0.42
C TRP A 349 -8.18 -7.58 -0.19
N LEU A 350 -7.65 -6.35 -0.27
CA LEU A 350 -8.40 -5.21 -0.79
C LEU A 350 -8.56 -5.27 -2.32
N VAL A 351 -7.52 -5.72 -3.04
CA VAL A 351 -7.57 -6.04 -4.47
C VAL A 351 -8.65 -7.07 -4.75
N ARG A 352 -8.77 -8.11 -3.92
CA ARG A 352 -9.87 -9.08 -4.04
C ARG A 352 -11.22 -8.40 -3.98
N GLU A 353 -11.45 -7.54 -2.98
CA GLU A 353 -12.72 -6.84 -2.83
C GLU A 353 -13.07 -5.93 -4.01
N MET A 354 -12.06 -5.33 -4.64
CA MET A 354 -12.24 -4.50 -5.83
C MET A 354 -12.50 -5.37 -7.07
N LEU A 355 -11.62 -6.31 -7.41
CA LEU A 355 -11.69 -7.03 -8.69
C LEU A 355 -12.91 -7.94 -8.83
N ILE A 356 -13.56 -8.35 -7.74
CA ILE A 356 -14.81 -9.13 -7.80
C ILE A 356 -16.03 -8.28 -8.19
N MET A 357 -15.93 -6.95 -8.14
CA MET A 357 -17.06 -6.07 -8.46
C MET A 357 -17.38 -6.05 -9.95
N PRO A 358 -18.67 -6.06 -10.35
CA PRO A 358 -19.07 -6.07 -11.75
C PRO A 358 -18.45 -4.96 -12.62
N CYS A 359 -18.27 -3.75 -12.07
CA CYS A 359 -17.80 -2.59 -12.84
C CYS A 359 -16.34 -2.72 -13.34
N PHE A 360 -15.53 -3.61 -12.75
CA PHE A 360 -14.13 -3.81 -13.15
C PHE A 360 -13.89 -5.04 -14.03
N ARG A 361 -14.84 -5.98 -14.10
CA ARG A 361 -14.62 -7.32 -14.69
C ARG A 361 -14.22 -7.26 -16.17
N VAL A 362 -14.84 -6.35 -16.93
CA VAL A 362 -14.56 -6.18 -18.37
C VAL A 362 -13.13 -5.71 -18.67
N TYR A 363 -12.41 -5.19 -17.67
CA TYR A 363 -11.05 -4.67 -17.82
C TYR A 363 -9.97 -5.64 -17.31
N LEU A 364 -10.34 -6.77 -16.71
CA LEU A 364 -9.38 -7.75 -16.17
C LEU A 364 -8.48 -8.34 -17.26
N ALA A 365 -9.02 -8.57 -18.45
CA ALA A 365 -8.27 -9.11 -19.57
C ALA A 365 -7.28 -8.10 -20.16
N SER A 366 -7.70 -6.84 -20.33
CA SER A 366 -6.87 -5.81 -20.95
C SER A 366 -5.79 -5.25 -20.04
N SER A 367 -6.02 -5.23 -18.72
CA SER A 367 -5.11 -4.63 -17.72
C SER A 367 -3.95 -5.53 -17.29
N ARG A 368 -4.04 -6.84 -17.54
CA ARG A 368 -3.08 -7.85 -17.03
C ARG A 368 -2.89 -7.85 -15.51
N VAL A 369 -3.86 -7.30 -14.76
CA VAL A 369 -3.77 -7.14 -13.29
C VAL A 369 -3.57 -8.46 -12.55
N PHE A 370 -4.09 -9.57 -13.08
CA PHE A 370 -3.93 -10.88 -12.44
C PHE A 370 -2.52 -11.45 -12.66
N GLU A 371 -1.93 -11.21 -13.82
CA GLU A 371 -0.52 -11.57 -14.07
C GLU A 371 0.40 -10.80 -13.13
N THR A 372 0.21 -9.48 -13.02
CA THR A 372 0.93 -8.64 -12.06
C THR A 372 0.75 -9.13 -10.62
N LEU A 373 -0.47 -9.51 -10.22
CA LEU A 373 -0.73 -10.14 -8.93
C LEU A 373 0.07 -11.43 -8.74
N CYS A 374 0.12 -12.30 -9.74
CA CYS A 374 0.88 -13.55 -9.68
C CYS A 374 2.38 -13.26 -9.49
N GLU A 375 2.95 -12.35 -10.27
CA GLU A 375 4.36 -11.96 -10.21
C GLU A 375 4.72 -11.39 -8.83
N SER A 376 3.95 -10.44 -8.30
CA SER A 376 4.21 -9.86 -6.99
C SER A 376 4.08 -10.87 -5.85
N ILE A 377 3.11 -11.80 -5.91
CA ILE A 377 2.99 -12.89 -4.92
C ILE A 377 4.20 -13.83 -4.99
N ASN A 378 4.70 -14.08 -6.19
CA ASN A 378 5.88 -14.93 -6.39
C ASN A 378 7.14 -14.27 -5.84
N LYS A 379 7.36 -12.99 -6.12
CA LYS A 379 8.46 -12.22 -5.53
C LYS A 379 8.35 -12.18 -4.01
N TYR A 380 7.16 -11.90 -3.47
CA TYR A 380 6.91 -11.97 -2.03
C TYR A 380 7.28 -13.34 -1.42
N ALA A 381 7.04 -14.44 -2.14
CA ALA A 381 7.42 -15.80 -1.73
C ALA A 381 8.93 -16.08 -1.78
N GLU A 382 9.70 -15.36 -2.61
CA GLU A 382 11.15 -15.47 -2.64
C GLU A 382 11.78 -14.80 -1.41
N ASP A 383 11.19 -13.69 -0.97
CA ASP A 383 11.70 -12.89 0.15
C ASP A 383 11.21 -13.38 1.53
N HIS A 384 10.10 -14.13 1.58
CA HIS A 384 9.45 -14.52 2.83
C HIS A 384 9.35 -16.04 3.00
N VAL A 385 9.77 -16.53 4.17
CA VAL A 385 9.77 -17.96 4.50
C VAL A 385 8.48 -18.41 5.18
N ASP A 386 7.62 -17.50 5.64
CA ASP A 386 6.39 -17.85 6.37
C ASP A 386 5.32 -18.47 5.46
N PRO A 387 5.06 -19.79 5.54
CA PRO A 387 4.08 -20.44 4.69
C PRO A 387 2.65 -19.93 4.95
N LEU A 388 2.35 -19.42 6.14
CA LEU A 388 1.01 -18.94 6.51
C LEU A 388 0.68 -17.62 5.84
N ALA A 389 1.59 -16.66 5.90
CA ALA A 389 1.46 -15.43 5.13
C ALA A 389 1.31 -15.71 3.62
N LEU A 390 2.13 -16.61 3.08
CA LEU A 390 2.06 -16.98 1.66
C LEU A 390 0.74 -17.66 1.28
N TRP A 391 0.23 -18.55 2.14
CA TRP A 391 -1.07 -19.17 1.93
C TRP A 391 -2.20 -18.15 1.98
N ALA A 392 -2.20 -17.24 2.96
CA ALA A 392 -3.23 -16.22 3.11
C ALA A 392 -3.35 -15.33 1.85
N VAL A 393 -2.21 -14.90 1.31
CA VAL A 393 -2.13 -14.09 0.09
C VAL A 393 -2.65 -14.87 -1.14
N ARG A 394 -2.24 -16.13 -1.31
CA ARG A 394 -2.73 -16.97 -2.42
C ARG A 394 -4.22 -17.29 -2.31
N ARG A 395 -4.72 -17.53 -1.10
CA ARG A 395 -6.14 -17.76 -0.83
C ARG A 395 -7.01 -16.60 -1.32
N ASP A 396 -6.54 -15.36 -1.20
CA ASP A 396 -7.27 -14.21 -1.71
C ASP A 396 -7.25 -14.12 -3.24
N GLY A 397 -6.14 -14.49 -3.88
CA GLY A 397 -6.11 -14.71 -5.34
C GLY A 397 -7.06 -15.82 -5.81
N LEU A 398 -7.18 -16.93 -5.07
CA LEU A 398 -8.14 -18.00 -5.39
C LEU A 398 -9.60 -17.54 -5.30
N LYS A 399 -9.93 -16.65 -4.35
CA LYS A 399 -11.28 -16.05 -4.26
C LYS A 399 -11.60 -15.18 -5.48
N ILE A 400 -10.62 -14.43 -5.99
CA ILE A 400 -10.75 -13.65 -7.23
C ILE A 400 -11.10 -14.60 -8.38
N ILE A 401 -10.31 -15.66 -8.57
CA ILE A 401 -10.51 -16.65 -9.63
C ILE A 401 -11.90 -17.30 -9.52
N ARG A 402 -12.27 -17.79 -8.32
CA ARG A 402 -13.55 -18.47 -8.06
C ARG A 402 -14.75 -17.60 -8.42
N ASN A 403 -14.77 -16.37 -7.90
CA ASN A 403 -15.90 -15.47 -8.07
C ASN A 403 -16.04 -15.02 -9.53
N ILE A 404 -14.94 -14.66 -10.19
CA ILE A 404 -14.99 -14.21 -11.58
C ILE A 404 -15.33 -15.37 -12.52
N THR A 405 -14.70 -16.53 -12.36
CA THR A 405 -14.98 -17.71 -13.22
C THR A 405 -16.43 -18.18 -13.10
N HIS A 406 -17.05 -18.01 -11.92
CA HIS A 406 -18.46 -18.35 -11.71
C HIS A 406 -19.42 -17.32 -12.32
N ASP A 407 -19.08 -16.03 -12.24
CA ASP A 407 -20.05 -14.97 -12.51
C ASP A 407 -19.97 -14.37 -13.93
N VAL A 408 -18.90 -14.62 -14.70
CA VAL A 408 -18.75 -14.05 -16.05
C VAL A 408 -18.59 -15.12 -17.14
N SER A 409 -18.68 -14.67 -18.39
CA SER A 409 -18.47 -15.54 -19.55
C SER A 409 -17.06 -16.16 -19.56
N PHE A 410 -16.91 -17.30 -20.23
CA PHE A 410 -15.61 -17.97 -20.36
C PHE A 410 -14.51 -17.02 -20.89
N SER A 411 -14.83 -16.19 -21.88
CA SER A 411 -13.87 -15.25 -22.50
C SER A 411 -13.43 -14.13 -21.56
N GLU A 412 -14.31 -13.66 -20.68
CA GLU A 412 -14.03 -12.55 -19.75
C GLU A 412 -13.40 -13.06 -18.43
N GLY A 413 -13.68 -14.30 -18.04
CA GLY A 413 -13.17 -14.92 -16.83
C GLY A 413 -12.04 -15.91 -17.09
N ALA A 414 -12.40 -17.19 -17.24
CA ALA A 414 -11.46 -18.30 -17.31
C ALA A 414 -10.39 -18.13 -18.40
N GLU A 415 -10.75 -17.73 -19.62
CA GLU A 415 -9.79 -17.51 -20.71
C GLU A 415 -8.74 -16.45 -20.35
N SER A 416 -9.18 -15.34 -19.75
CA SER A 416 -8.30 -14.26 -19.32
C SER A 416 -7.29 -14.76 -18.28
N PHE A 417 -7.75 -15.48 -17.27
CA PHE A 417 -6.88 -16.07 -16.24
C PHE A 417 -5.91 -17.13 -16.81
N ILE A 418 -6.36 -17.94 -17.77
CA ILE A 418 -5.49 -18.88 -18.47
C ILE A 418 -4.31 -18.12 -19.08
N ARG A 419 -4.58 -17.08 -19.87
CA ARG A 419 -3.54 -16.27 -20.53
C ARG A 419 -2.61 -15.55 -19.54
N GLN A 420 -3.09 -15.29 -18.33
CA GLN A 420 -2.36 -14.61 -17.26
C GLN A 420 -1.73 -15.57 -16.24
N GLY A 421 -1.56 -16.85 -16.56
CA GLY A 421 -0.75 -17.77 -15.75
C GLY A 421 -1.47 -18.48 -14.60
N VAL A 422 -2.79 -18.65 -14.66
CA VAL A 422 -3.56 -19.30 -13.58
C VAL A 422 -3.08 -20.71 -13.23
N VAL A 423 -2.58 -21.49 -14.18
CA VAL A 423 -2.11 -22.86 -13.91
C VAL A 423 -0.94 -22.87 -12.93
N GLN A 424 0.05 -22.01 -13.18
CA GLN A 424 1.18 -21.82 -12.27
C GLN A 424 0.72 -21.28 -10.90
N PHE A 425 -0.26 -20.37 -10.90
CA PHE A 425 -0.83 -19.87 -9.65
C PHE A 425 -1.49 -20.99 -8.84
N LEU A 426 -2.25 -21.87 -9.47
CA LEU A 426 -2.90 -23.02 -8.83
C LEU A 426 -1.88 -24.03 -8.30
N ALA A 427 -0.88 -24.40 -9.11
CA ALA A 427 0.21 -25.29 -8.72
C ALA A 427 0.91 -24.82 -7.43
N ARG A 428 1.32 -23.54 -7.40
CA ARG A 428 1.97 -22.95 -6.21
C ARG A 428 1.01 -22.81 -5.03
N SER A 429 -0.27 -22.54 -5.27
CA SER A 429 -1.30 -22.50 -4.21
C SER A 429 -1.49 -23.86 -3.55
N VAL A 430 -1.51 -24.93 -4.35
CA VAL A 430 -1.59 -26.32 -3.90
C VAL A 430 -0.41 -26.68 -3.00
N VAL A 431 0.82 -26.37 -3.45
CA VAL A 431 2.03 -26.61 -2.66
C VAL A 431 1.99 -25.81 -1.35
N ASN A 432 1.70 -24.51 -1.41
CA ASN A 432 1.67 -23.65 -0.22
C ASN A 432 0.61 -24.10 0.80
N ALA A 433 -0.60 -24.45 0.36
CA ALA A 433 -1.65 -24.98 1.23
C ALA A 433 -1.18 -26.24 1.98
N THR A 434 -0.49 -27.15 1.30
CA THR A 434 0.00 -28.37 1.94
C THR A 434 1.17 -28.14 2.87
N MET A 435 2.08 -27.22 2.56
CA MET A 435 3.21 -26.87 3.43
C MET A 435 2.77 -26.18 4.73
N CYS A 436 1.67 -25.43 4.68
CA CYS A 436 1.32 -24.53 5.76
C CYS A 436 0.84 -25.23 7.05
N ASN A 437 0.57 -26.55 7.04
CA ASN A 437 0.10 -27.32 8.22
C ASN A 437 -1.11 -26.70 8.97
N VAL A 438 -1.75 -25.66 8.42
CA VAL A 438 -2.83 -24.91 9.07
C VAL A 438 -3.99 -25.84 9.36
N LEU A 439 -4.71 -25.51 10.43
CA LEU A 439 -5.96 -26.10 10.86
C LEU A 439 -6.72 -26.71 9.67
N GLN A 440 -7.00 -28.01 9.76
CA GLN A 440 -7.74 -28.78 8.74
C GLN A 440 -9.09 -28.15 8.33
N ASN A 441 -9.53 -27.12 9.08
CA ASN A 441 -10.77 -26.38 8.92
C ASN A 441 -10.60 -24.99 8.27
N ASP A 442 -9.44 -24.64 7.70
CA ASP A 442 -9.32 -23.36 6.97
C ASP A 442 -10.26 -23.35 5.74
N PRO A 443 -11.17 -22.36 5.61
CA PRO A 443 -12.14 -22.32 4.51
C PRO A 443 -11.48 -22.15 3.14
N GLY A 444 -10.21 -21.76 3.09
CA GLY A 444 -9.41 -21.70 1.88
C GLY A 444 -9.21 -23.05 1.19
N TRP A 445 -9.28 -24.17 1.92
CA TRP A 445 -9.23 -25.51 1.32
C TRP A 445 -10.43 -25.75 0.39
N ALA A 446 -11.63 -25.40 0.83
CA ALA A 446 -12.84 -25.53 0.02
C ALA A 446 -12.77 -24.63 -1.23
N ILE A 447 -12.28 -23.39 -1.06
CA ILE A 447 -12.07 -22.46 -2.19
C ILE A 447 -11.08 -23.04 -3.21
N LEU A 448 -9.95 -23.60 -2.75
CA LEU A 448 -8.96 -24.21 -3.64
C LEU A 448 -9.54 -25.41 -4.39
N HIS A 449 -10.29 -26.27 -3.70
CA HIS A 449 -10.98 -27.40 -4.31
C HIS A 449 -11.99 -26.98 -5.37
N ASP A 450 -12.82 -25.97 -5.07
CA ASP A 450 -13.79 -25.42 -6.02
C ASP A 450 -13.10 -24.90 -7.28
N VAL A 451 -12.02 -24.14 -7.14
CA VAL A 451 -11.27 -23.60 -8.28
C VAL A 451 -10.62 -24.73 -9.09
N LEU A 452 -9.99 -25.72 -8.44
CA LEU A 452 -9.43 -26.88 -9.15
C LEU A 452 -10.51 -27.65 -9.91
N HIS A 453 -11.68 -27.85 -9.30
CA HIS A 453 -12.80 -28.52 -9.95
C HIS A 453 -13.28 -27.74 -11.18
N GLN A 454 -13.45 -26.43 -11.08
CA GLN A 454 -13.82 -25.57 -12.22
C GLN A 454 -12.80 -25.68 -13.36
N TYR A 455 -11.50 -25.60 -13.04
CA TYR A 455 -10.45 -25.70 -14.06
C TYR A 455 -10.28 -27.11 -14.62
N THR A 456 -10.65 -28.15 -13.88
CA THR A 456 -10.78 -29.53 -14.38
C THR A 456 -11.85 -29.62 -15.47
N LEU A 457 -13.03 -29.05 -15.22
CA LEU A 457 -14.13 -29.02 -16.22
C LEU A 457 -13.74 -28.19 -17.44
N ILE A 458 -13.12 -27.02 -17.23
CA ILE A 458 -12.63 -26.15 -18.32
C ILE A 458 -11.58 -26.88 -19.16
N GLY A 459 -10.60 -27.53 -18.51
CA GLY A 459 -9.54 -28.27 -19.20
C GLY A 459 -10.09 -29.42 -20.05
N GLY A 460 -10.99 -30.23 -19.49
CA GLY A 460 -11.67 -31.28 -20.24
C GLY A 460 -12.47 -30.74 -21.44
N ALA A 461 -13.19 -29.63 -21.26
CA ALA A 461 -13.93 -28.99 -22.34
C ALA A 461 -13.02 -28.44 -23.46
N LEU A 462 -11.89 -27.81 -23.09
CA LEU A 462 -10.90 -27.31 -24.04
C LEU A 462 -10.27 -28.45 -24.84
N ARG A 463 -9.92 -29.56 -24.17
CA ARG A 463 -9.41 -30.76 -24.82
C ARG A 463 -10.40 -31.34 -25.83
N LEU A 464 -11.65 -31.56 -25.43
CA LEU A 464 -12.69 -32.11 -26.32
C LEU A 464 -12.94 -31.19 -27.54
N ARG A 465 -12.87 -29.87 -27.36
CA ARG A 465 -12.96 -28.91 -28.47
C ARG A 465 -11.76 -29.00 -29.40
N ARG A 466 -10.55 -29.16 -28.86
CA ARG A 466 -9.31 -29.36 -29.63
C ARG A 466 -9.39 -30.62 -30.49
N GLU A 467 -9.85 -31.73 -29.92
CA GLU A 467 -10.00 -33.02 -30.62
C GLU A 467 -11.02 -32.95 -31.78
N LYS A 468 -12.06 -32.11 -31.65
CA LYS A 468 -13.10 -31.92 -32.69
C LYS A 468 -12.76 -30.82 -33.71
N ALA A 469 -11.82 -29.93 -33.42
CA ALA A 469 -11.54 -28.77 -34.26
C ALA A 469 -10.65 -29.17 -35.46
N THR A 470 -11.20 -29.05 -36.67
CA THR A 470 -10.49 -29.32 -37.94
C THR A 470 -9.65 -28.14 -38.46
N GLY A 471 -9.44 -27.08 -37.67
CA GLY A 471 -8.75 -25.85 -38.11
C GLY A 471 -7.80 -25.24 -37.07
N GLU A 472 -6.65 -24.77 -37.55
CA GLU A 472 -5.51 -24.28 -36.74
C GLU A 472 -5.84 -23.06 -35.87
N LYS A 473 -6.69 -22.13 -36.34
CA LYS A 473 -6.93 -20.84 -35.67
C LYS A 473 -7.61 -20.94 -34.29
N LYS A 474 -8.28 -22.05 -33.96
CA LYS A 474 -8.96 -22.25 -32.66
C LYS A 474 -8.09 -22.94 -31.61
N GLN A 475 -6.82 -23.26 -31.92
CA GLN A 475 -5.96 -24.07 -31.06
C GLN A 475 -5.03 -23.25 -30.14
N SER A 476 -4.96 -21.92 -30.28
CA SER A 476 -3.95 -21.13 -29.54
C SER A 476 -4.16 -21.14 -28.03
N LEU A 477 -5.40 -21.00 -27.54
CA LEU A 477 -5.69 -21.02 -26.10
C LEU A 477 -5.50 -22.41 -25.50
N ALA A 478 -6.02 -23.45 -26.16
CA ALA A 478 -5.86 -24.83 -25.70
C ALA A 478 -4.38 -25.19 -25.60
N LYS A 479 -3.61 -24.94 -26.67
CA LYS A 479 -2.16 -25.17 -26.68
C LYS A 479 -1.42 -24.40 -25.58
N PHE A 480 -1.80 -23.15 -25.33
CA PHE A 480 -1.23 -22.36 -24.24
C PHE A 480 -1.52 -23.00 -22.88
N PHE A 481 -2.76 -23.42 -22.64
CA PHE A 481 -3.17 -24.08 -21.40
C PHE A 481 -2.49 -25.44 -21.23
N ASP A 482 -2.37 -26.22 -22.31
CA ASP A 482 -1.69 -27.52 -22.34
C ASP A 482 -0.20 -27.36 -21.96
N ASN A 483 0.50 -26.42 -22.59
CA ASN A 483 1.90 -26.16 -22.27
C ASN A 483 2.08 -25.80 -20.78
N ALA A 484 1.25 -24.89 -20.27
CA ALA A 484 1.33 -24.46 -18.88
C ALA A 484 1.05 -25.61 -17.89
N ILE A 485 0.14 -26.55 -18.21
CA ILE A 485 -0.12 -27.70 -17.33
C ILE A 485 1.00 -28.73 -17.37
N HIS A 486 1.62 -28.99 -18.53
CA HIS A 486 2.77 -29.89 -18.64
C HIS A 486 3.94 -29.40 -17.77
N ASP A 487 4.15 -28.09 -17.72
CA ASP A 487 5.24 -27.48 -16.95
C ASP A 487 5.04 -27.58 -15.43
N GLU A 488 3.80 -27.64 -14.95
CA GLU A 488 3.47 -27.47 -13.52
C GLU A 488 2.87 -28.72 -12.86
N TRP A 489 2.24 -29.61 -13.63
CA TRP A 489 1.43 -30.70 -13.07
C TRP A 489 2.24 -31.75 -12.32
N TYR A 490 3.22 -32.38 -12.97
CA TYR A 490 4.05 -33.40 -12.32
C TYR A 490 4.98 -32.84 -11.22
N PRO A 491 5.63 -31.66 -11.38
CA PRO A 491 6.38 -31.04 -10.29
C PRO A 491 5.54 -30.85 -9.03
N THR A 492 4.28 -30.42 -9.20
CA THR A 492 3.34 -30.26 -8.09
C THR A 492 3.01 -31.60 -7.43
N LEU A 493 2.73 -32.65 -8.21
CA LEU A 493 2.54 -34.00 -7.66
C LEU A 493 3.76 -34.49 -6.88
N GLN A 494 4.97 -34.24 -7.40
CA GLN A 494 6.22 -34.59 -6.73
C GLN A 494 6.38 -33.84 -5.40
N ALA A 495 5.95 -32.57 -5.32
CA ALA A 495 5.99 -31.78 -4.09
C ALA A 495 4.95 -32.23 -3.05
N LEU A 496 3.78 -32.69 -3.48
CA LEU A 496 2.69 -33.14 -2.60
C LEU A 496 2.95 -34.49 -1.92
N ARG A 497 3.57 -35.43 -2.62
CA ARG A 497 3.72 -36.83 -2.16
C ARG A 497 4.54 -37.03 -0.88
N PRO A 498 5.64 -36.28 -0.64
CA PRO A 498 6.40 -36.40 0.58
C PRO A 498 5.67 -35.87 1.82
N CYS A 499 4.61 -35.08 1.65
CA CYS A 499 3.86 -34.52 2.77
C CYS A 499 3.09 -35.62 3.52
N PRO A 500 3.05 -35.61 4.87
CA PRO A 500 2.26 -36.55 5.65
C PRO A 500 0.78 -36.53 5.23
N PRO A 501 0.13 -37.70 5.04
CA PRO A 501 -1.25 -37.74 4.60
C PRO A 501 -2.19 -37.16 5.66
N THR A 502 -3.08 -36.27 5.23
CA THR A 502 -4.26 -35.82 5.97
C THR A 502 -5.45 -35.91 5.03
N ALA A 503 -6.69 -35.99 5.53
CA ALA A 503 -7.87 -36.06 4.67
C ALA A 503 -7.92 -34.90 3.65
N ALA A 504 -7.63 -33.68 4.10
CA ALA A 504 -7.56 -32.49 3.24
C ALA A 504 -6.45 -32.60 2.18
N ARG A 505 -5.26 -33.08 2.53
CA ARG A 505 -4.16 -33.26 1.58
C ARG A 505 -4.42 -34.37 0.56
N SER A 506 -4.99 -35.48 1.00
CA SER A 506 -5.40 -36.57 0.11
C SER A 506 -6.43 -36.08 -0.89
N GLY A 507 -7.45 -35.36 -0.43
CA GLY A 507 -8.41 -34.71 -1.31
C GLY A 507 -7.74 -33.79 -2.33
N LEU A 508 -6.80 -32.94 -1.89
CA LEU A 508 -6.11 -32.02 -2.78
C LEU A 508 -5.23 -32.73 -3.82
N LEU A 509 -4.54 -33.80 -3.41
CA LEU A 509 -3.76 -34.65 -4.30
C LEU A 509 -4.66 -35.30 -5.37
N ASP A 510 -5.83 -35.79 -4.96
CA ASP A 510 -6.80 -36.41 -5.88
C ASP A 510 -7.41 -35.37 -6.83
N ALA A 511 -7.74 -34.17 -6.34
CA ALA A 511 -8.21 -33.07 -7.17
C ALA A 511 -7.16 -32.61 -8.20
N TRP A 512 -5.89 -32.52 -7.80
CA TRP A 512 -4.80 -32.16 -8.73
C TRP A 512 -4.52 -33.25 -9.77
N LYS A 513 -4.63 -34.53 -9.41
CA LYS A 513 -4.58 -35.64 -10.37
C LYS A 513 -5.72 -35.57 -11.37
N ALA A 514 -6.96 -35.44 -10.88
CA ALA A 514 -8.15 -35.33 -11.73
C ALA A 514 -8.05 -34.16 -12.72
N PHE A 515 -7.42 -33.05 -12.32
CA PHE A 515 -7.15 -31.93 -13.20
C PHE A 515 -6.25 -32.32 -14.40
N GLY A 516 -5.16 -33.06 -14.16
CA GLY A 516 -4.30 -33.58 -15.22
C GLY A 516 -4.97 -34.65 -16.08
N ASP A 517 -5.72 -35.56 -15.46
CA ASP A 517 -6.46 -36.62 -16.16
C ASP A 517 -7.47 -36.05 -17.15
N ALA A 518 -8.19 -34.98 -16.76
CA ALA A 518 -9.13 -34.27 -17.63
C ALA A 518 -8.44 -33.67 -18.88
N LEU A 519 -7.17 -33.28 -18.74
CA LEU A 519 -6.34 -32.79 -19.84
C LEU A 519 -5.62 -33.90 -20.62
N GLY A 520 -5.74 -35.15 -20.17
CA GLY A 520 -5.16 -36.32 -20.83
C GLY A 520 -3.69 -36.52 -20.56
N LEU A 521 -3.21 -36.02 -19.42
CA LEU A 521 -1.83 -36.23 -18.98
C LEU A 521 -1.67 -37.66 -18.45
N ASP A 522 -0.66 -38.38 -18.93
CA ASP A 522 -0.25 -39.66 -18.35
C ASP A 522 0.89 -39.42 -17.34
N GLU A 523 0.70 -39.89 -16.11
CA GLU A 523 1.67 -39.62 -15.05
C GLU A 523 3.07 -40.17 -15.35
N SER A 524 3.16 -41.33 -16.01
CA SER A 524 4.43 -41.95 -16.33
C SER A 524 5.18 -41.19 -17.42
N GLU A 525 4.46 -40.68 -18.42
CA GLU A 525 4.99 -39.84 -19.50
C GLU A 525 5.44 -38.47 -18.96
N GLU A 526 4.60 -37.81 -18.16
CA GLU A 526 4.91 -36.50 -17.56
C GLU A 526 6.11 -36.61 -16.60
N LYS A 527 6.17 -37.68 -15.80
CA LYS A 527 7.34 -37.99 -14.99
C LYS A 527 8.59 -38.13 -15.85
N ALA A 528 8.51 -38.90 -16.93
CA ALA A 528 9.65 -39.10 -17.82
C ALA A 528 10.05 -37.80 -18.55
N ALA A 529 9.10 -36.95 -18.92
CA ALA A 529 9.35 -35.64 -19.51
C ALA A 529 10.01 -34.69 -18.50
N PHE A 530 9.47 -34.58 -17.29
CA PHE A 530 10.05 -33.79 -16.21
C PHE A 530 11.46 -34.26 -15.85
N GLU A 531 11.68 -35.56 -15.69
CA GLU A 531 13.01 -36.10 -15.41
C GLU A 531 13.96 -35.91 -16.58
N ARG A 532 13.49 -35.86 -17.84
CA ARG A 532 14.33 -35.50 -19.00
C ARG A 532 14.69 -34.01 -18.98
N ALA A 533 13.73 -33.12 -18.73
CA ALA A 533 13.94 -31.68 -18.65
C ALA A 533 14.90 -31.34 -17.51
N ARG A 534 14.66 -31.88 -16.31
CA ARG A 534 15.50 -31.71 -15.11
C ARG A 534 16.96 -32.12 -15.34
N ARG A 535 17.24 -33.05 -16.27
CA ARG A 535 18.61 -33.42 -16.64
C ARG A 535 19.37 -32.31 -17.36
N GLN A 536 18.71 -31.26 -17.83
CA GLN A 536 19.34 -30.12 -18.51
C GLN A 536 19.70 -28.99 -17.54
N PHE A 537 19.21 -29.01 -16.30
CA PHE A 537 19.46 -27.93 -15.34
C PHE A 537 20.60 -28.28 -14.36
N CYS A 538 21.33 -27.24 -13.95
CA CYS A 538 22.32 -27.33 -12.89
C CYS A 538 21.63 -27.32 -11.51
N SER A 539 22.07 -28.16 -10.60
CA SER A 539 21.56 -28.23 -9.24
C SER A 539 22.16 -27.17 -8.31
N TRP A 540 23.22 -26.48 -8.74
CA TRP A 540 23.81 -25.37 -7.97
C TRP A 540 22.93 -24.13 -8.09
N ALA A 541 22.29 -23.70 -7.00
CA ALA A 541 21.27 -22.65 -7.01
C ALA A 541 21.77 -21.30 -7.56
N GLU A 542 23.04 -20.95 -7.33
CA GLU A 542 23.63 -19.70 -7.85
C GLU A 542 24.13 -19.81 -9.30
N CYS A 543 24.02 -20.98 -9.94
CA CYS A 543 24.36 -21.13 -11.35
C CYS A 543 23.25 -20.54 -12.22
N GLU A 544 23.60 -19.78 -13.28
CA GLU A 544 22.62 -19.34 -14.28
C GLU A 544 21.80 -20.51 -14.86
N TYR A 545 22.44 -21.67 -15.07
CA TYR A 545 21.81 -22.90 -15.57
C TYR A 545 20.96 -23.63 -14.55
N HIS A 546 20.79 -23.08 -13.34
CA HIS A 546 19.77 -23.57 -12.41
C HIS A 546 18.36 -23.23 -12.90
N LYS A 547 18.20 -22.05 -13.49
CA LYS A 547 16.92 -21.53 -14.01
C LYS A 547 16.77 -21.71 -15.52
N GLN A 548 17.86 -21.87 -16.25
CA GLN A 548 17.85 -22.09 -17.70
C GLN A 548 18.52 -23.43 -18.09
N ALA A 549 18.07 -24.04 -19.18
CA ALA A 549 18.68 -25.27 -19.68
C ALA A 549 20.16 -25.04 -20.03
N ALA A 550 21.04 -25.91 -19.56
CA ALA A 550 22.46 -25.84 -19.89
C ALA A 550 22.68 -26.16 -21.38
N PRO A 551 23.50 -25.38 -22.10
CA PRO A 551 23.84 -25.67 -23.50
C PRO A 551 24.69 -26.94 -23.63
N MET A 552 25.30 -27.38 -22.53
CA MET A 552 26.16 -28.55 -22.44
C MET A 552 25.48 -29.65 -21.60
N PRO A 553 25.71 -30.93 -21.91
CA PRO A 553 25.20 -32.04 -21.09
C PRO A 553 25.64 -31.91 -19.63
N THR A 554 24.68 -31.92 -18.71
CA THR A 554 24.99 -31.87 -17.28
C THR A 554 25.58 -33.21 -16.80
N ARG A 555 26.48 -33.13 -15.83
CA ARG A 555 27.15 -34.27 -15.21
C ARG A 555 26.43 -34.65 -13.92
N GLN A 556 26.09 -35.93 -13.76
CA GLN A 556 25.55 -36.44 -12.51
C GLN A 556 26.60 -36.42 -11.40
N CYS A 557 26.18 -36.13 -10.17
CA CYS A 557 27.03 -36.32 -9.00
C CYS A 557 27.44 -37.79 -8.90
N ALA A 558 28.74 -38.09 -8.98
CA ALA A 558 29.29 -39.44 -8.81
C ALA A 558 29.03 -40.06 -7.42
N GLY A 559 28.54 -39.26 -6.47
CA GLY A 559 28.11 -39.71 -5.15
C GLY A 559 26.69 -40.27 -5.16
N CYS A 560 25.70 -39.40 -5.28
CA CYS A 560 24.28 -39.77 -5.15
C CYS A 560 23.57 -40.07 -6.49
N GLY A 561 24.09 -39.60 -7.63
CA GLY A 561 23.41 -39.67 -8.93
C GLY A 561 22.15 -38.82 -9.07
N GLN A 562 21.69 -38.17 -7.98
CA GLN A 562 20.40 -37.45 -7.91
C GLN A 562 20.48 -36.01 -8.43
N VAL A 563 21.61 -35.33 -8.20
CA VAL A 563 21.84 -33.95 -8.65
C VAL A 563 22.79 -33.91 -9.85
N ARG A 564 22.68 -32.86 -10.64
CA ARG A 564 23.40 -32.67 -11.91
C ARG A 564 24.02 -31.29 -11.99
N TYR A 565 25.19 -31.17 -12.61
CA TYR A 565 25.91 -29.91 -12.69
C TYR A 565 26.35 -29.62 -14.12
N CYS A 566 26.27 -28.36 -14.55
CA CYS A 566 26.80 -27.94 -15.85
C CYS A 566 28.33 -28.04 -15.92
N SER A 567 29.02 -27.98 -14.77
CA SER A 567 30.49 -27.99 -14.68
C SER A 567 30.99 -28.60 -13.37
N LYS A 568 32.27 -29.01 -13.36
CA LYS A 568 32.97 -29.43 -12.14
C LYS A 568 33.04 -28.30 -11.09
N VAL A 569 33.10 -27.05 -11.55
CA VAL A 569 33.15 -25.87 -10.67
C VAL A 569 31.83 -25.73 -9.91
N CYS A 570 30.69 -25.81 -10.59
CA CYS A 570 29.38 -25.78 -9.93
C CYS A 570 29.19 -26.95 -8.95
N GLN A 571 29.66 -28.15 -9.31
CA GLN A 571 29.67 -29.29 -8.38
C GLN A 571 30.49 -29.00 -7.12
N GLN A 572 31.68 -28.42 -7.26
CA GLN A 572 32.55 -28.11 -6.13
C GLN A 572 31.99 -26.99 -5.23
N ARG A 573 31.34 -25.98 -5.83
CA ARG A 573 30.65 -24.92 -5.10
C ARG A 573 29.45 -25.48 -4.34
N ASP A 574 28.54 -26.18 -5.01
CA ASP A 574 27.38 -26.81 -4.33
C ASP A 574 27.80 -27.80 -3.23
N TRP A 575 28.92 -28.50 -3.43
CA TRP A 575 29.48 -29.37 -2.41
C TRP A 575 29.89 -28.64 -1.13
N LYS A 576 30.49 -27.45 -1.26
CA LYS A 576 31.03 -26.66 -0.13
C LYS A 576 30.01 -25.66 0.41
N GLU A 577 29.45 -24.84 -0.47
CA GLU A 577 28.57 -23.71 -0.20
C GLU A 577 27.10 -24.16 -0.14
N GLY A 578 26.67 -24.99 -1.10
CA GLY A 578 25.29 -25.51 -1.17
C GLY A 578 24.95 -26.65 -0.23
N LYS A 579 25.90 -27.04 0.62
CA LYS A 579 25.76 -28.12 1.60
C LYS A 579 25.37 -29.47 0.98
N HIS A 580 25.60 -29.67 -0.33
CA HIS A 580 25.32 -30.96 -0.97
C HIS A 580 26.09 -32.12 -0.32
N LYS A 581 27.28 -31.83 0.25
CA LYS A 581 28.05 -32.80 1.03
C LYS A 581 27.22 -33.47 2.15
N VAL A 582 26.32 -32.73 2.80
CA VAL A 582 25.47 -33.24 3.90
C VAL A 582 24.30 -34.05 3.37
N ALA A 583 23.75 -33.67 2.21
CA ALA A 583 22.61 -34.32 1.58
C ALA A 583 22.99 -35.59 0.79
N CYS A 584 24.25 -35.71 0.36
CA CYS A 584 24.71 -36.80 -0.51
C CYS A 584 24.66 -38.16 0.20
N LYS A 585 23.68 -39.00 -0.19
CA LYS A 585 23.42 -40.33 0.41
C LYS A 585 24.64 -41.25 0.51
N ARG A 586 25.59 -41.18 -0.44
CA ARG A 586 26.82 -42.00 -0.41
C ARG A 586 27.62 -41.81 0.88
N LEU A 587 27.63 -40.61 1.44
CA LEU A 587 28.36 -40.32 2.68
C LEU A 587 27.60 -40.71 3.95
N LYS A 588 26.28 -40.92 3.88
CA LYS A 588 25.49 -41.42 5.02
C LYS A 588 25.50 -42.94 5.14
N GLY A 589 25.79 -43.68 4.06
CA GLY A 589 25.75 -45.14 4.02
C GLY A 589 27.11 -45.84 4.18
N ALA A 590 28.23 -45.10 4.11
CA ALA A 590 29.53 -45.67 4.46
C ALA A 590 29.63 -45.67 5.99
N PRO A 591 29.80 -46.84 6.65
CA PRO A 591 30.13 -46.87 8.07
C PRO A 591 31.39 -46.03 8.24
N SER A 592 31.31 -44.97 9.04
CA SER A 592 32.50 -44.24 9.47
C SER A 592 33.35 -45.24 10.24
N ALA A 593 34.36 -45.81 9.58
CA ALA A 593 35.39 -46.59 10.22
C ALA A 593 36.11 -45.64 11.18
N LEU A 594 35.69 -45.70 12.45
CA LEU A 594 36.38 -45.18 13.61
C LEU A 594 37.54 -46.11 13.94
#